data_AF-A0A453NMB1-F1
#
_entry.id   AF-A0A453NMB1-F1
#
_cell.length_a   1.000
_cell.length_b   1.000
_cell.length_c   1.000
_cell.angle_alpha   90.00
_cell.angle_beta   90.00
_cell.angle_gamma   90.00
#
_symmetry.space_group_name_H-M   'P 1'
#
loop_
_entity.id
_entity.type
_entity.pdbx_description
1 polymer ?
#
loop_
_entity_poly.entity_id
_entity_poly.type
_entity_poly.pdbx_seq_one_letter_code
_entity_poly.pdbx_strand_id
1 'polypeptide(L)'
;MQDDFVKNLLKGELAMEFSDIEDDLIKLSLEWRAEFVEIRHQVYTYSDCLRSLLKDESQKGHLKVLITELETEGFFDTDNASIDWEKERFSELGNQFCGKVFAGHSLPKHFVIRGIMDYRSILSLKDRSQPDAFRFVVGRVCDRWIERCEAFWTETRYHEHACYNIARRPLEQVFGIGRKSEPLEDTVVI
;
A
#
# COMPACT_ATOMS: atom_id res chain seq x y z
N MET A 1 5.97 -28.96 12.29
CA MET A 1 4.67 -29.45 11.80
C MET A 1 4.16 -28.70 10.56
N GLN A 2 4.91 -27.71 10.03
CA GLN A 2 4.56 -26.93 8.82
C GLN A 2 5.14 -27.51 7.52
N ASP A 3 6.17 -28.37 7.61
CA ASP A 3 6.88 -28.97 6.45
C ASP A 3 6.13 -30.11 5.75
N ASP A 4 5.19 -30.77 6.42
CA ASP A 4 4.54 -31.98 5.88
C ASP A 4 3.41 -31.68 4.88
N PHE A 5 2.93 -30.43 4.85
CA PHE A 5 1.87 -30.03 3.93
C PHE A 5 2.37 -29.84 2.50
N VAL A 6 3.53 -29.18 2.35
CA VAL A 6 4.18 -28.92 1.05
C VAL A 6 4.65 -30.24 0.42
N LYS A 7 5.27 -31.12 1.22
CA LYS A 7 5.79 -32.42 0.76
C LYS A 7 4.74 -33.38 0.24
N ASN A 8 3.50 -33.29 0.72
CA ASN A 8 2.42 -34.20 0.27
C ASN A 8 1.71 -33.73 -1.01
N LEU A 9 1.89 -32.46 -1.41
CA LEU A 9 1.28 -31.88 -2.60
C LEU A 9 2.04 -32.25 -3.89
N LEU A 10 3.35 -32.49 -3.80
CA LEU A 10 4.27 -32.63 -4.93
C LEU A 10 4.54 -34.08 -5.39
N LYS A 11 3.70 -35.07 -5.05
CA LYS A 11 3.96 -36.50 -5.34
C LYS A 11 3.65 -36.96 -6.79
N GLY A 12 3.80 -36.11 -7.80
CA GLY A 12 3.57 -36.45 -9.22
C GLY A 12 4.83 -36.35 -10.09
N GLU A 13 4.82 -36.93 -11.29
CA GLU A 13 5.95 -37.01 -12.25
C GLU A 13 6.57 -35.65 -12.66
N LEU A 14 5.93 -34.52 -12.33
CA LEU A 14 6.45 -33.16 -12.50
C LEU A 14 7.44 -32.70 -11.41
N ALA A 15 7.55 -33.44 -10.30
CA ALA A 15 8.37 -33.06 -9.14
C ALA A 15 9.88 -33.10 -9.39
N MET A 16 10.35 -33.74 -10.47
CA MET A 16 11.79 -33.94 -10.68
C MET A 16 12.50 -32.80 -11.40
N GLU A 17 11.81 -31.98 -12.21
CA GLU A 17 12.48 -30.91 -12.97
C GLU A 17 12.48 -29.54 -12.28
N PHE A 18 11.67 -29.35 -11.23
CA PHE A 18 11.52 -28.05 -10.56
C PHE A 18 11.47 -28.11 -9.02
N SER A 19 11.78 -29.25 -8.40
CA SER A 19 11.63 -29.45 -6.93
C SER A 19 12.39 -28.44 -6.08
N ASP A 20 13.55 -27.98 -6.52
CA ASP A 20 14.34 -26.96 -5.81
C ASP A 20 13.97 -25.52 -6.22
N ILE A 21 13.19 -25.34 -7.29
CA ILE A 21 12.78 -24.05 -7.87
C ILE A 21 11.37 -23.65 -7.38
N GLU A 22 10.52 -24.59 -6.99
CA GLU A 22 9.12 -24.35 -6.65
C GLU A 22 8.94 -23.59 -5.32
N ASP A 23 9.54 -24.06 -4.23
CA ASP A 23 9.22 -23.55 -2.88
C ASP A 23 9.70 -22.10 -2.66
N ASP A 24 10.92 -21.78 -3.09
CA ASP A 24 11.48 -20.43 -2.96
C ASP A 24 10.77 -19.42 -3.86
N LEU A 25 10.39 -19.80 -5.09
CA LEU A 25 9.62 -18.93 -5.98
C LEU A 25 8.18 -18.73 -5.49
N ILE A 26 7.54 -19.77 -4.94
CA ILE A 26 6.21 -19.65 -4.33
C ILE A 26 6.29 -18.70 -3.13
N LYS A 27 7.28 -18.87 -2.26
CA LYS A 27 7.49 -17.99 -1.10
C LYS A 27 7.71 -16.55 -1.53
N LEU A 28 8.61 -16.31 -2.48
CA LEU A 28 8.89 -14.98 -3.03
C LEU A 28 7.62 -14.35 -3.66
N SER A 29 6.82 -15.16 -4.37
CA SER A 29 5.53 -14.72 -4.93
C SER A 29 4.55 -14.28 -3.85
N LEU A 30 4.46 -15.02 -2.74
CA LEU A 30 3.60 -14.68 -1.61
C LEU A 30 4.07 -13.43 -0.86
N GLU A 31 5.38 -13.29 -0.63
CA GLU A 31 5.99 -12.11 -0.01
C GLU A 31 5.71 -10.85 -0.81
N TRP A 32 5.95 -10.88 -2.14
CA TRP A 32 5.63 -9.76 -3.02
C TRP A 32 4.14 -9.42 -3.00
N ARG A 33 3.25 -10.41 -2.98
CA ARG A 33 1.80 -10.17 -2.91
C ARG A 33 1.38 -9.52 -1.59
N ALA A 34 1.96 -9.94 -0.48
CA ALA A 34 1.72 -9.31 0.82
C ALA A 34 2.18 -7.85 0.81
N GLU A 35 3.37 -7.60 0.25
CA GLU A 35 3.90 -6.24 0.06
C GLU A 35 2.99 -5.40 -0.83
N PHE A 36 2.47 -5.94 -1.94
CA PHE A 36 1.52 -5.24 -2.80
C PHE A 36 0.22 -4.85 -2.10
N VAL A 37 -0.32 -5.75 -1.28
CA VAL A 37 -1.53 -5.45 -0.48
C VAL A 37 -1.25 -4.32 0.51
N GLU A 38 -0.09 -4.36 1.15
CA GLU A 38 0.33 -3.33 2.11
C GLU A 38 0.53 -1.98 1.41
N ILE A 39 1.26 -1.92 0.29
CA ILE A 39 1.45 -0.65 -0.40
C ILE A 39 0.12 -0.12 -0.95
N ARG A 40 -0.78 -0.98 -1.44
CA ARG A 40 -2.12 -0.56 -1.86
C ARG A 40 -2.88 0.08 -0.70
N HIS A 41 -2.85 -0.53 0.49
CA HIS A 41 -3.44 0.03 1.69
C HIS A 41 -2.82 1.39 2.02
N GLN A 42 -1.50 1.51 2.01
CA GLN A 42 -0.78 2.76 2.26
C GLN A 42 -1.17 3.88 1.27
N VAL A 43 -1.32 3.57 -0.03
CA VAL A 43 -1.72 4.54 -1.05
C VAL A 43 -3.16 5.02 -0.85
N TYR A 44 -4.09 4.13 -0.49
CA TYR A 44 -5.44 4.53 -0.13
C TYR A 44 -5.46 5.42 1.11
N THR A 45 -4.80 4.99 2.19
CA THR A 45 -4.69 5.77 3.42
C THR A 45 -4.10 7.15 3.15
N TYR A 46 -3.00 7.22 2.40
CA TYR A 46 -2.36 8.47 1.99
C TYR A 46 -3.32 9.41 1.27
N SER A 47 -4.02 8.90 0.23
CA SER A 47 -4.97 9.66 -0.58
C SER A 47 -6.14 10.17 0.27
N ASP A 48 -6.69 9.33 1.15
CA ASP A 48 -7.83 9.67 1.98
C ASP A 48 -7.48 10.66 3.09
N CYS A 49 -6.29 10.54 3.71
CA CYS A 49 -5.78 11.51 4.68
C CYS A 49 -5.66 12.90 4.04
N LEU A 50 -5.00 13.02 2.88
CA LEU A 50 -4.89 14.29 2.18
C LEU A 50 -6.24 14.83 1.70
N ARG A 51 -7.15 13.97 1.25
CA ARG A 51 -8.50 14.39 0.86
C ARG A 51 -9.30 14.92 2.05
N SER A 52 -9.18 14.28 3.21
CA SER A 52 -9.86 14.67 4.44
C SER A 52 -9.33 16.00 4.96
N LEU A 53 -8.02 16.21 4.89
CA LEU A 53 -7.39 17.49 5.19
C LEU A 53 -8.00 18.63 4.36
N LEU A 54 -8.31 18.38 3.09
CA LEU A 54 -8.91 19.40 2.23
C LEU A 54 -10.36 19.76 2.57
N LYS A 55 -10.95 19.14 3.60
CA LYS A 55 -12.27 19.50 4.12
C LYS A 55 -12.19 20.28 5.45
N ASP A 56 -11.05 20.25 6.13
CA ASP A 56 -10.84 20.91 7.42
C ASP A 56 -10.13 22.26 7.27
N GLU A 57 -10.89 23.36 7.32
CA GLU A 57 -10.34 24.72 7.19
C GLU A 57 -9.36 25.10 8.30
N SER A 58 -9.54 24.57 9.52
CA SER A 58 -8.66 24.88 10.65
C SER A 58 -7.28 24.24 10.45
N GLN A 59 -7.23 23.00 9.99
CA GLN A 59 -5.98 22.31 9.71
C GLN A 59 -5.24 22.88 8.50
N LYS A 60 -5.97 23.33 7.47
CA LYS A 60 -5.37 24.01 6.32
C LYS A 60 -4.57 25.25 6.71
N GLY A 61 -5.11 26.07 7.62
CA GLY A 61 -4.41 27.26 8.11
C GLY A 61 -3.06 26.92 8.72
N HIS A 62 -3.03 25.95 9.64
CA HIS A 62 -1.79 25.49 10.27
C HIS A 62 -0.80 24.87 9.28
N LEU A 63 -1.28 24.06 8.34
CA LEU A 63 -0.38 23.44 7.37
C LEU A 63 0.17 24.43 6.35
N LYS A 64 -0.57 25.47 5.99
CA LYS A 64 -0.02 26.56 5.17
C LYS A 64 1.18 27.22 5.87
N VAL A 65 1.07 27.49 7.18
CA VAL A 65 2.19 28.01 7.97
C VAL A 65 3.37 27.04 7.95
N LEU A 66 3.10 25.74 8.16
CA LEU A 66 4.14 24.70 8.14
C LEU A 66 4.84 24.62 6.76
N ILE A 67 4.10 24.71 5.65
CA ILE A 67 4.69 24.76 4.31
C ILE A 67 5.58 26.01 4.15
N THR A 68 5.12 27.18 4.60
CA THR A 68 5.94 28.40 4.56
C THR A 68 7.21 28.25 5.39
N GLU A 69 7.14 27.63 6.58
CA GLU A 69 8.33 27.35 7.39
C GLU A 69 9.30 26.42 6.65
N LEU A 70 8.82 25.32 6.06
CA LEU A 70 9.64 24.44 5.24
C LEU A 70 10.29 25.17 4.05
N GLU A 71 9.57 26.09 3.40
CA GLU A 71 10.12 26.95 2.35
C GLU A 71 11.24 27.86 2.88
N THR A 72 11.05 28.51 4.03
CA THR A 72 12.08 29.37 4.63
C THR A 72 13.32 28.59 5.07
N GLU A 73 13.15 27.33 5.44
CA GLU A 73 14.24 26.44 5.85
C GLU A 73 15.00 25.82 4.65
N GLY A 74 14.56 26.09 3.41
CA GLY A 74 15.18 25.61 2.18
C GLY A 74 14.77 24.20 1.75
N PHE A 75 13.70 23.63 2.33
CA PHE A 75 13.29 22.24 2.08
C PHE A 75 12.97 21.94 0.60
N PHE A 76 12.54 22.96 -0.16
CA PHE A 76 12.14 22.82 -1.56
C PHE A 76 13.18 23.35 -2.55
N ASP A 77 14.37 23.73 -2.08
CA ASP A 77 15.42 24.24 -2.94
C ASP A 77 15.97 23.10 -3.80
N THR A 78 16.23 23.38 -5.08
CA THR A 78 16.71 22.38 -6.03
C THR A 78 18.24 22.29 -6.10
N ASP A 79 18.95 23.15 -5.36
CA ASP A 79 20.41 23.14 -5.27
C ASP A 79 20.87 22.28 -4.07
N ASN A 80 20.93 20.97 -4.32
CA ASN A 80 21.32 19.95 -3.34
C ASN A 80 22.71 20.16 -2.72
N ALA A 81 23.58 20.98 -3.32
CA ALA A 81 24.94 21.20 -2.80
C ALA A 81 24.97 22.04 -1.52
N SER A 82 23.89 22.77 -1.22
CA SER A 82 23.82 23.71 -0.09
C SER A 82 22.91 23.27 1.05
N ILE A 83 22.13 22.21 0.86
CA ILE A 83 21.08 21.79 1.81
C ILE A 83 21.64 20.75 2.78
N ASP A 84 21.57 21.06 4.07
CA ASP A 84 21.77 20.09 5.13
C ASP A 84 20.47 19.28 5.33
N TRP A 85 20.38 18.13 4.68
CA TRP A 85 19.22 17.24 4.80
C TRP A 85 19.07 16.61 6.20
N GLU A 86 20.14 16.60 7.00
CA GLU A 86 20.14 16.08 8.37
C GLU A 86 19.75 17.15 9.40
N LYS A 87 19.39 18.35 8.94
CA LYS A 87 18.92 19.43 9.79
C LYS A 87 17.72 18.99 10.63
N GLU A 88 17.89 19.09 11.95
CA GLU A 88 16.89 18.67 12.94
C GLU A 88 15.51 19.31 12.68
N ARG A 89 15.52 20.56 12.20
CA ARG A 89 14.30 21.30 11.86
C ARG A 89 13.45 20.62 10.78
N PHE A 90 14.05 19.96 9.78
CA PHE A 90 13.28 19.21 8.78
C PHE A 90 12.58 18.01 9.38
N SER A 91 13.25 17.31 10.30
CA SER A 91 12.64 16.20 11.04
C SER A 91 11.50 16.69 11.93
N GLU A 92 11.67 17.82 12.62
CA GLU A 92 10.64 18.43 13.45
C GLU A 92 9.40 18.81 12.63
N LEU A 93 9.57 19.57 11.54
CA LEU A 93 8.48 20.01 10.66
C LEU A 93 7.81 18.82 9.96
N GLY A 94 8.59 17.83 9.53
CA GLY A 94 8.07 16.57 8.98
C GLY A 94 7.22 15.81 9.99
N ASN A 95 7.66 15.70 11.25
CA ASN A 95 6.89 15.05 12.32
C ASN A 95 5.61 15.82 12.65
N GLN A 96 5.64 17.15 12.66
CA GLN A 96 4.44 17.97 12.83
C GLN A 96 3.43 17.77 11.69
N PHE A 97 3.92 17.72 10.44
CA PHE A 97 3.06 17.41 9.28
C PHE A 97 2.45 16.02 9.43
N CYS A 98 3.27 15.01 9.74
CA CYS A 98 2.83 13.64 9.95
C CYS A 98 1.74 13.54 11.04
N GLY A 99 1.98 14.15 12.19
CA GLY A 99 1.02 14.16 13.30
C GLY A 99 -0.28 14.92 13.03
N LYS A 100 -0.31 15.82 12.03
CA LYS A 100 -1.54 16.52 11.62
C LYS A 100 -2.30 15.78 10.52
N VAL A 101 -1.59 15.23 9.54
CA VAL A 101 -2.22 14.67 8.33
C VAL A 101 -2.44 13.16 8.44
N PHE A 102 -1.50 12.45 9.06
CA PHE A 102 -1.47 10.99 9.10
C PHE A 102 -1.65 10.43 10.51
N ALA A 103 -2.21 11.22 11.42
CA ALA A 103 -2.47 10.81 12.80
C ALA A 103 -3.26 9.49 12.84
N GLY A 104 -2.77 8.52 13.61
CA GLY A 104 -3.42 7.20 13.74
C GLY A 104 -3.13 6.23 12.59
N HIS A 105 -2.33 6.62 11.60
CA HIS A 105 -1.92 5.77 10.50
C HIS A 105 -0.42 5.52 10.52
N SER A 106 0.00 4.26 10.31
CA SER A 106 1.41 3.88 10.25
C SER A 106 1.92 3.96 8.80
N LEU A 107 2.01 5.16 8.25
CA LEU A 107 2.57 5.36 6.91
C LEU A 107 4.11 5.47 6.96
N PRO A 108 4.83 4.87 5.99
CA PRO A 108 6.26 5.08 5.83
C PRO A 108 6.64 6.56 5.70
N LYS A 109 7.84 6.94 6.20
CA LYS A 109 8.33 8.34 6.18
C LYS A 109 8.30 8.99 4.80
N HIS A 110 8.49 8.22 3.72
CA HIS A 110 8.46 8.77 2.37
C HIS A 110 7.08 9.36 1.98
N PHE A 111 5.97 8.88 2.57
CA PHE A 111 4.65 9.48 2.40
C PHE A 111 4.51 10.83 3.09
N VAL A 112 5.28 11.09 4.15
CA VAL A 112 5.34 12.41 4.80
C VAL A 112 5.96 13.42 3.86
N ILE A 113 7.13 13.10 3.31
CA ILE A 113 7.84 13.94 2.34
C ILE A 113 6.97 14.16 1.09
N ARG A 114 6.37 13.09 0.56
CA ARG A 114 5.46 13.18 -0.58
C ARG A 114 4.23 14.03 -0.28
N GLY A 115 3.64 13.87 0.90
CA GLY A 115 2.49 14.64 1.35
C GLY A 115 2.78 16.14 1.45
N ILE A 116 3.96 16.51 1.96
CA ILE A 116 4.43 17.90 2.00
C ILE A 116 4.52 18.47 0.57
N MET A 117 5.17 17.75 -0.35
CA MET A 117 5.34 18.18 -1.75
C MET A 117 4.00 18.29 -2.48
N ASP A 118 3.13 17.30 -2.32
CA ASP A 118 1.82 17.27 -2.97
C ASP A 118 0.90 18.36 -2.40
N TYR A 119 0.91 18.59 -1.07
CA TYR A 119 0.12 19.65 -0.45
C TYR A 119 0.58 21.05 -0.90
N ARG A 120 1.89 21.29 -0.95
CA ARG A 120 2.45 22.52 -1.54
C ARG A 120 1.99 22.69 -2.99
N SER A 121 2.09 21.64 -3.80
CA SER A 121 1.65 21.67 -5.20
C SER A 121 0.17 22.00 -5.35
N ILE A 122 -0.68 21.48 -4.46
CA ILE A 122 -2.11 21.82 -4.40
C ILE A 122 -2.30 23.31 -4.08
N LEU A 123 -1.56 23.87 -3.13
CA LEU A 123 -1.63 25.29 -2.78
C LEU A 123 -1.18 26.22 -3.92
N SER A 124 -0.25 25.76 -4.78
CA SER A 124 0.24 26.54 -5.92
C SER A 124 -0.77 26.64 -7.08
N LEU A 125 -1.73 25.72 -7.17
CA LEU A 125 -2.75 25.67 -8.24
C LEU A 125 -3.91 26.65 -7.97
N LYS A 126 -3.63 27.95 -8.13
CA LYS A 126 -4.60 29.05 -7.86
C LYS A 126 -5.78 29.11 -8.83
N ASP A 127 -5.66 28.51 -10.00
CA ASP A 127 -6.65 28.50 -11.08
C ASP A 127 -7.72 27.39 -10.92
N ARG A 128 -7.61 26.56 -9.87
CA ARG A 128 -8.45 25.37 -9.70
C ARG A 128 -9.19 25.38 -8.36
N SER A 129 -10.34 24.70 -8.34
CA SER A 129 -10.98 24.34 -7.08
C SER A 129 -10.07 23.37 -6.30
N GLN A 130 -10.17 23.35 -4.97
CA GLN A 130 -9.37 22.42 -4.17
C GLN A 130 -9.61 20.94 -4.52
N PRO A 131 -10.85 20.48 -4.76
CA PRO A 131 -11.09 19.12 -5.23
C PRO A 131 -10.40 18.82 -6.58
N ASP A 132 -10.40 19.78 -7.51
CA ASP A 132 -9.75 19.61 -8.81
C ASP A 132 -8.22 19.60 -8.68
N ALA A 133 -7.66 20.48 -7.85
CA ALA A 133 -6.23 20.50 -7.55
C ALA A 133 -5.79 19.18 -6.90
N PHE A 134 -6.56 18.67 -5.94
CA PHE A 134 -6.33 17.35 -5.35
C PHE A 134 -6.37 16.23 -6.38
N ARG A 135 -7.41 16.21 -7.21
CA ARG A 135 -7.57 15.21 -8.28
C ARG A 135 -6.38 15.25 -9.24
N PHE A 136 -5.89 16.45 -9.54
CA PHE A 136 -4.75 16.66 -10.43
C PHE A 136 -3.43 16.15 -9.83
N VAL A 137 -3.14 16.52 -8.58
CA VAL A 137 -1.83 16.27 -7.94
C VAL A 137 -1.75 14.86 -7.32
N VAL A 138 -2.78 14.45 -6.57
CA VAL A 138 -2.77 13.23 -5.75
C VAL A 138 -3.65 12.16 -6.37
N GLY A 139 -4.92 12.49 -6.63
CA GLY A 139 -5.95 11.50 -6.99
C GLY A 139 -5.58 10.66 -8.21
N ARG A 140 -5.25 11.30 -9.34
CA ARG A 140 -4.87 10.57 -10.57
C ARG A 140 -3.57 9.78 -10.45
N VAL A 141 -2.64 10.24 -9.62
CA VAL A 141 -1.38 9.52 -9.39
C VAL A 141 -1.66 8.25 -8.59
N CYS A 142 -2.45 8.35 -7.53
CA CYS A 142 -2.87 7.21 -6.72
C CYS A 142 -3.69 6.20 -7.53
N ASP A 143 -4.68 6.68 -8.31
CA ASP A 143 -5.52 5.82 -9.16
C ASP A 143 -4.66 4.99 -10.13
N ARG A 144 -3.74 5.64 -10.87
CA ARG A 144 -2.84 4.92 -11.79
C ARG A 144 -1.96 3.90 -11.08
N TRP A 145 -1.56 4.19 -9.84
CA TRP A 145 -0.74 3.29 -9.05
C TRP A 145 -1.54 2.06 -8.61
N ILE A 146 -2.79 2.27 -8.17
CA ILE A 146 -3.74 1.21 -7.83
C ILE A 146 -4.07 0.36 -9.06
N GLU A 147 -4.39 0.98 -10.20
CA GLU A 147 -4.67 0.28 -11.47
C GLU A 147 -3.51 -0.63 -11.88
N ARG A 148 -2.25 -0.18 -11.71
CA ARG A 148 -1.07 -1.01 -11.97
C ARG A 148 -0.97 -2.19 -11.02
N CYS A 149 -1.30 -2.00 -9.74
CA CYS A 149 -1.32 -3.09 -8.78
C CYS A 149 -2.41 -4.11 -9.12
N GLU A 150 -3.60 -3.66 -9.53
CA GLU A 150 -4.69 -4.52 -9.96
C GLU A 150 -4.38 -5.27 -11.26
N ALA A 151 -3.70 -4.62 -12.21
CA ALA A 151 -3.21 -5.25 -13.44
C ALA A 151 -2.19 -6.34 -13.13
N PHE A 152 -1.17 -6.03 -12.31
CA PHE A 152 -0.18 -7.01 -11.87
C PHE A 152 -0.83 -8.19 -11.14
N TRP A 153 -1.78 -7.91 -10.24
CA TRP A 153 -2.55 -8.96 -9.57
C TRP A 153 -3.32 -9.81 -10.58
N THR A 154 -3.95 -9.19 -11.57
CA THR A 154 -4.74 -9.87 -12.61
C THR A 154 -3.88 -10.74 -13.52
N GLU A 155 -2.67 -10.31 -13.84
CA GLU A 155 -1.71 -11.07 -14.65
C GLU A 155 -1.15 -12.26 -13.86
N THR A 156 -0.90 -12.08 -12.57
CA THR A 156 -0.31 -13.13 -11.72
C THR A 156 -1.34 -14.04 -11.04
N ARG A 157 -2.65 -13.76 -11.14
CA ARG A 157 -3.72 -14.55 -10.46
C ARG A 157 -3.89 -15.98 -10.97
N TYR A 158 -3.37 -16.30 -12.15
CA TYR A 158 -3.58 -17.57 -12.83
C TYR A 158 -2.44 -18.58 -12.66
N HIS A 159 -1.40 -18.24 -11.90
CA HIS A 159 -0.49 -19.26 -11.41
C HIS A 159 -1.29 -20.12 -10.41
N GLU A 160 -1.71 -21.31 -10.84
CA GLU A 160 -2.47 -22.26 -10.00
C GLU A 160 -1.49 -23.10 -9.18
N HIS A 161 -1.45 -22.83 -7.89
CA HIS A 161 -0.69 -23.57 -6.87
C HIS A 161 -1.52 -23.56 -5.59
N ALA A 162 -1.49 -24.65 -4.80
CA ALA A 162 -2.40 -24.82 -3.67
C ALA A 162 -2.30 -23.69 -2.62
N CYS A 163 -1.14 -23.03 -2.53
CA CYS A 163 -0.92 -21.87 -1.65
C CYS A 163 -1.77 -20.65 -2.04
N TYR A 164 -2.16 -20.49 -3.31
CA TYR A 164 -2.95 -19.35 -3.77
C TYR A 164 -4.42 -19.41 -3.32
N ASN A 165 -4.96 -20.60 -3.04
CA ASN A 165 -6.31 -20.74 -2.49
C ASN A 165 -6.42 -20.22 -1.05
N ILE A 166 -5.33 -20.30 -0.28
CA ILE A 166 -5.24 -19.77 1.09
C ILE A 166 -5.19 -18.24 1.06
N ALA A 167 -4.40 -17.67 0.15
CA ALA A 167 -4.25 -16.22 0.00
C ALA A 167 -5.44 -15.53 -0.68
N ARG A 168 -6.21 -16.25 -1.52
CA ARG A 168 -7.39 -15.69 -2.22
C ARG A 168 -8.55 -15.43 -1.26
N ARG A 169 -8.65 -16.20 -0.18
CA ARG A 169 -9.71 -16.08 0.84
C ARG A 169 -9.18 -16.41 2.25
N PRO A 170 -8.29 -15.57 2.80
CA PRO A 170 -7.58 -15.87 4.04
C PRO A 170 -8.53 -16.06 5.24
N LEU A 171 -9.64 -15.31 5.27
CA LEU A 171 -10.63 -15.41 6.35
C LEU A 171 -11.51 -16.67 6.27
N GLU A 172 -11.84 -17.13 5.07
CA GLU A 172 -12.65 -18.35 4.90
C GLU A 172 -11.84 -19.62 5.20
N GLN A 173 -10.52 -19.56 4.99
CA GLN A 173 -9.60 -20.67 5.24
C GLN A 173 -9.15 -20.73 6.71
N VAL A 174 -8.92 -19.59 7.36
CA VAL A 174 -8.51 -19.54 8.78
C VAL A 174 -9.70 -19.73 9.73
N PHE A 175 -10.89 -19.22 9.38
CA PHE A 175 -12.05 -19.25 10.27
C PHE A 175 -13.22 -20.12 9.78
N GLY A 176 -13.12 -20.74 8.59
CA GLY A 176 -14.17 -21.61 8.06
C GLY A 176 -15.49 -20.93 7.68
N ILE A 177 -15.55 -19.60 7.77
CA ILE A 177 -16.76 -18.81 7.53
C ILE A 177 -17.04 -18.83 6.01
N GLY A 178 -18.10 -19.54 5.59
CA GLY A 178 -18.53 -19.57 4.19
C GLY A 178 -18.58 -20.97 3.54
N ARG A 179 -18.07 -22.02 4.19
CA ARG A 179 -18.38 -23.39 3.75
C ARG A 179 -19.85 -23.67 4.06
N LYS A 180 -20.74 -23.52 3.08
CA LYS A 180 -21.99 -24.30 3.09
C LYS A 180 -21.57 -25.76 3.05
N SER A 181 -21.78 -26.47 4.15
CA SER A 181 -21.67 -27.92 4.20
C SER A 181 -22.67 -28.50 3.19
N GLU A 182 -22.19 -29.01 2.07
CA GLU A 182 -22.97 -29.96 1.29
C GLU A 182 -23.13 -31.24 2.12
N PRO A 183 -24.33 -31.84 2.19
CA PRO A 183 -24.53 -33.05 2.95
C PRO A 183 -23.77 -34.20 2.27
N LEU A 184 -23.04 -34.97 3.07
CA LEU A 184 -22.48 -36.26 2.66
C LEU A 184 -23.63 -37.14 2.18
N GLU A 185 -23.61 -37.50 0.91
CA GLU A 185 -24.50 -38.54 0.38
C GLU A 185 -24.27 -39.83 1.17
N ASP A 186 -25.37 -40.34 1.72
CA ASP A 186 -25.41 -41.60 2.45
C ASP A 186 -24.82 -42.71 1.58
N THR A 187 -23.78 -43.33 2.11
CA THR A 187 -23.26 -44.60 1.63
C THR A 187 -24.34 -45.66 1.87
N VAL A 188 -25.08 -46.04 0.83
CA VAL A 188 -25.86 -47.28 0.87
C VAL A 188 -24.94 -48.43 0.49
N VAL A 189 -24.52 -49.16 1.52
CA VAL A 189 -24.08 -50.55 1.42
C VAL A 189 -25.35 -51.41 1.32
N ILE A 190 -25.56 -52.03 0.15
CA ILE A 190 -25.75 -53.47 -0.16
C ILE A 190 -26.01 -53.57 -1.66
#